data_AF-A0A1C5GIJ1-F1
#
_entry.id   AF-A0A1C5GIJ1-F1
#
_cell.length_a   1.000
_cell.length_b   1.000
_cell.length_c   1.000
_cell.angle_alpha   90.00
_cell.angle_beta   90.00
_cell.angle_gamma   90.00
#
_symmetry.space_group_name_H-M   'P 1'
#
loop_
_entity.id
_entity.type
_entity.pdbx_description
1 polymer ?
#
loop_
_entity_poly.entity_id
_entity_poly.type
_entity_poly.pdbx_seq_one_letter_code
_entity_poly.pdbx_strand_id
1 'polypeptide(L)'
;MRLPRSAAGWTIAVFGVLALLMGAVGLLWPEALLRLLGLEVPATRAVGDHTGTFLTASSMASFNMGVYYLLATATEWRPFFRFTVLFRLVTFTVFSIAVLADVAPGRFFGVALWEGLGAAATAVGLWWDDRRAGPGAVGLGRDSAVGAVPSADAAH
;
A
#
# COMPACT_ATOMS: atom_id res chain seq x y z
N MET A 1 16.68 -9.92 -4.39
CA MET A 1 15.44 -9.19 -4.80
C MET A 1 15.83 -8.22 -5.91
N ARG A 2 15.03 -8.08 -6.97
CA ARG A 2 15.28 -7.06 -8.01
C ARG A 2 14.89 -5.69 -7.43
N LEU A 3 15.73 -4.69 -7.61
CA LEU A 3 15.48 -3.32 -7.12
C LEU A 3 14.27 -2.70 -7.86
N PRO A 4 13.47 -1.83 -7.21
CA PRO A 4 12.36 -1.13 -7.85
C PRO A 4 12.87 -0.30 -9.04
N ARG A 5 12.13 -0.32 -10.15
CA ARG A 5 12.52 0.36 -11.39
C ARG A 5 11.81 1.71 -11.58
N SER A 6 10.77 1.97 -10.79
CA SER A 6 9.92 3.15 -10.88
C SER A 6 9.95 3.98 -9.60
N ALA A 7 9.67 5.28 -9.69
CA ALA A 7 9.61 6.16 -8.52
C ALA A 7 8.48 5.72 -7.56
N ALA A 8 7.32 5.33 -8.13
CA ALA A 8 6.23 4.74 -7.35
C ALA A 8 6.62 3.39 -6.71
N GLY A 9 7.38 2.55 -7.40
CA GLY A 9 7.88 1.30 -6.84
C GLY A 9 8.75 1.53 -5.61
N TRP A 10 9.60 2.57 -5.61
CA TRP A 10 10.40 2.91 -4.44
C TRP A 10 9.58 3.36 -3.24
N THR A 11 8.52 4.16 -3.43
CA THR A 11 7.66 4.55 -2.31
C THR A 11 6.98 3.33 -1.69
N ILE A 12 6.45 2.43 -2.53
CA ILE A 12 5.79 1.20 -2.06
C ILE A 12 6.79 0.24 -1.40
N ALA A 13 8.02 0.11 -1.91
CA ALA A 13 9.06 -0.68 -1.25
C ALA A 13 9.36 -0.18 0.15
N VAL A 14 9.55 1.13 0.33
CA VAL A 14 9.82 1.72 1.66
C VAL A 14 8.67 1.42 2.62
N PHE A 15 7.42 1.63 2.19
CA PHE A 15 6.26 1.28 3.01
C PHE A 15 6.20 -0.22 3.32
N GLY A 16 6.50 -1.08 2.34
CA GLY A 16 6.52 -2.52 2.51
C GLY A 16 7.55 -2.97 3.53
N VAL A 17 8.78 -2.45 3.45
CA VAL A 17 9.83 -2.74 4.44
C VAL A 17 9.42 -2.26 5.83
N LEU A 18 8.93 -1.02 5.96
CA LEU A 18 8.50 -0.49 7.26
C LEU A 18 7.37 -1.31 7.88
N ALA A 19 6.35 -1.68 7.09
CA ALA A 19 5.23 -2.49 7.54
C ALA A 19 5.66 -3.91 7.94
N LEU A 20 6.57 -4.52 7.17
CA LEU A 20 7.15 -5.82 7.47
C LEU A 20 7.93 -5.78 8.79
N LEU A 21 8.80 -4.79 8.95
CA LEU A 21 9.63 -4.64 10.16
C LEU A 21 8.78 -4.35 11.39
N MET A 22 7.79 -3.45 11.30
CA MET A 22 6.90 -3.19 12.43
C MET A 22 6.02 -4.37 12.77
N GLY A 23 5.53 -5.11 11.76
CA GLY A 23 4.83 -6.37 11.99
C GLY A 23 5.72 -7.39 12.70
N ALA A 24 6.97 -7.56 12.26
CA ALA A 24 7.92 -8.46 12.90
C ALA A 24 8.24 -8.03 14.35
N VAL A 25 8.47 -6.74 14.61
CA VAL A 25 8.70 -6.22 15.95
C VAL A 25 7.49 -6.46 16.84
N GLY A 26 6.26 -6.26 16.36
CA GLY A 26 5.06 -6.51 17.14
C GLY A 26 4.84 -7.98 17.49
N LEU A 27 5.30 -8.91 16.63
CA LEU A 27 5.21 -10.35 16.87
C LEU A 27 6.30 -10.86 17.82
N LEU A 28 7.51 -10.33 17.70
CA LEU A 28 8.68 -10.77 18.49
C LEU A 28 8.78 -10.04 19.83
N TRP A 29 8.47 -8.76 19.86
CA TRP A 29 8.60 -7.85 21.01
C TRP A 29 7.36 -6.93 21.14
N PRO A 30 6.17 -7.49 21.46
CA PRO A 30 4.92 -6.72 21.55
C PRO A 30 5.00 -5.53 22.51
N GLU A 31 5.71 -5.68 23.63
CA GLU A 31 5.89 -4.60 24.62
C GLU A 31 6.70 -3.42 24.07
N ALA A 32 7.71 -3.71 23.22
CA ALA A 32 8.48 -2.66 22.57
C ALA A 32 7.60 -1.88 21.58
N LEU A 33 6.73 -2.58 20.85
CA LEU A 33 5.77 -1.93 19.95
C LEU A 33 4.75 -1.07 20.70
N LEU A 34 4.21 -1.55 21.83
CA LEU A 34 3.30 -0.76 22.68
C LEU A 34 3.97 0.54 23.16
N ARG A 35 5.20 0.46 23.66
CA ARG A 35 5.95 1.65 24.10
C ARG A 35 6.22 2.63 22.95
N LEU A 36 6.55 2.10 21.77
CA LEU A 36 6.76 2.91 20.56
C LEU A 36 5.48 3.65 20.14
N LEU A 37 4.32 3.01 20.31
CA LEU A 37 3.01 3.61 20.08
C LEU A 37 2.57 4.57 21.21
N GLY A 38 3.37 4.73 22.27
CA GLY A 38 3.03 5.54 23.44
C GLY A 38 1.88 4.95 24.26
N LEU A 39 1.73 3.62 24.23
CA LEU A 39 0.77 2.86 25.01
C LEU A 39 1.48 2.24 26.23
N GLU A 40 0.77 2.16 27.35
CA GLU A 40 1.27 1.53 28.55
C GLU A 40 1.36 0.02 28.38
N VAL A 41 2.39 -0.58 29.00
CA VAL A 41 2.54 -2.03 29.10
C VAL A 41 2.05 -2.45 30.48
N PRO A 42 0.89 -3.13 30.60
CA PRO A 42 0.37 -3.52 31.90
C PRO A 42 1.27 -4.54 32.59
N ALA A 43 1.62 -4.31 33.86
CA ALA A 43 2.36 -5.28 34.66
C ALA A 43 1.51 -6.52 34.99
N THR A 44 0.19 -6.33 35.12
CA THR A 44 -0.81 -7.39 35.33
C THR A 44 -1.99 -7.14 34.39
N ARG A 45 -2.43 -8.18 33.68
CA ARG A 45 -3.58 -8.09 32.77
C ARG A 45 -4.86 -8.47 33.51
N ALA A 46 -5.89 -7.64 33.38
CA ALA A 46 -7.21 -7.94 33.89
C ALA A 46 -7.88 -9.06 33.07
N VAL A 47 -8.87 -9.73 33.67
CA VAL A 47 -9.72 -10.68 32.94
C VAL A 47 -10.48 -9.91 31.85
N GLY A 48 -10.34 -10.36 30.60
CA GLY A 48 -10.91 -9.69 29.42
C GLY A 48 -9.98 -8.69 28.73
N ASP A 49 -8.75 -8.49 29.20
CA ASP A 49 -7.75 -7.71 28.47
C ASP A 49 -7.26 -8.50 27.24
N HIS A 50 -7.80 -8.14 26.08
CA HIS A 50 -7.44 -8.72 24.79
C HIS A 50 -6.40 -7.89 24.03
N THR A 51 -5.79 -6.88 24.64
CA THR A 51 -4.82 -5.98 23.99
C THR A 51 -3.68 -6.76 23.35
N GLY A 52 -3.15 -7.77 24.03
CA GLY A 52 -2.10 -8.63 23.48
C GLY A 52 -2.55 -9.41 22.24
N THR A 53 -3.76 -9.96 22.26
CA THR A 53 -4.33 -10.68 21.10
C THR A 53 -4.57 -9.75 19.93
N PHE A 54 -5.15 -8.58 20.17
CA PHE A 54 -5.34 -7.54 19.14
C PHE A 54 -4.00 -7.08 18.56
N LEU A 55 -3.00 -6.84 19.41
CA LEU A 55 -1.67 -6.43 18.97
C LEU A 55 -1.01 -7.50 18.10
N THR A 56 -1.08 -8.78 18.49
CA THR A 56 -0.55 -9.88 17.66
C THR A 56 -1.28 -9.96 16.32
N ALA A 57 -2.60 -9.86 16.30
CA ALA A 57 -3.39 -9.88 15.07
C ALA A 57 -3.05 -8.70 14.15
N SER A 58 -2.99 -7.48 14.71
CA SER A 58 -2.58 -6.27 13.98
C SER A 58 -1.14 -6.36 13.46
N SER A 59 -0.24 -6.97 14.24
CA SER A 59 1.17 -7.15 13.85
C SER A 59 1.31 -8.16 12.70
N MET A 60 0.58 -9.28 12.75
CA MET A 60 0.50 -10.22 11.61
C MET A 60 -0.07 -9.54 10.36
N ALA A 61 -1.12 -8.73 10.50
CA ALA A 61 -1.69 -8.00 9.37
C ALA A 61 -0.69 -7.03 8.74
N SER A 62 0.06 -6.28 9.56
CA SER A 62 1.13 -5.38 9.10
C SER A 62 2.25 -6.16 8.40
N PHE A 63 2.67 -7.29 8.96
CA PHE A 63 3.70 -8.14 8.37
C PHE A 63 3.27 -8.65 6.99
N ASN A 64 2.05 -9.18 6.88
CA ASN A 64 1.49 -9.68 5.62
C ASN A 64 1.39 -8.57 4.57
N MET A 65 0.91 -7.38 4.95
CA MET A 65 0.88 -6.23 4.05
C MET A 65 2.27 -5.81 3.58
N GLY A 66 3.27 -5.87 4.46
CA GLY A 66 4.67 -5.65 4.09
C GLY A 66 5.13 -6.60 2.99
N VAL A 67 4.85 -7.89 3.14
CA VAL A 67 5.16 -8.90 2.10
C VAL A 67 4.46 -8.60 0.79
N TYR A 68 3.15 -8.28 0.82
CA TYR A 68 2.40 -7.96 -0.40
C TYR A 68 2.94 -6.72 -1.11
N TYR A 69 3.33 -5.67 -0.38
CA TYR A 69 3.92 -4.46 -0.95
C TYR A 69 5.26 -4.74 -1.61
N LEU A 70 6.11 -5.54 -0.97
CA LEU A 70 7.41 -5.93 -1.53
C LEU A 70 7.25 -6.83 -2.77
N LEU A 71 6.30 -7.77 -2.75
CA LEU A 71 6.00 -8.61 -3.90
C LEU A 71 5.48 -7.77 -5.07
N ALA A 72 4.51 -6.89 -4.83
CA ALA A 72 3.97 -5.98 -5.83
C ALA A 72 5.04 -5.06 -6.41
N THR A 73 6.01 -4.65 -5.59
CA THR A 73 7.15 -3.87 -6.06
C THR A 73 8.09 -4.70 -6.92
N ALA A 74 8.42 -5.92 -6.50
CA ALA A 74 9.29 -6.82 -7.26
C ALA A 74 8.72 -7.19 -8.64
N THR A 75 7.38 -7.21 -8.76
CA THR A 75 6.66 -7.48 -10.02
C THR A 75 6.24 -6.21 -10.77
N GLU A 76 6.54 -5.01 -10.25
CA GLU A 76 6.11 -3.71 -10.80
C GLU A 76 4.60 -3.65 -11.09
N TRP A 77 3.78 -4.15 -10.18
CA TRP A 77 2.33 -4.23 -10.35
C TRP A 77 1.65 -2.86 -10.18
N ARG A 78 1.68 -2.03 -11.24
CA ARG A 78 1.17 -0.65 -11.22
C ARG A 78 -0.30 -0.47 -10.76
N PRO A 79 -1.26 -1.33 -11.17
CA PRO A 79 -2.62 -1.28 -10.62
C PRO A 79 -2.65 -1.35 -9.08
N PHE A 80 -1.79 -2.16 -8.47
CA PHE A 80 -1.68 -2.26 -7.02
C PHE A 80 -1.15 -0.96 -6.38
N PHE A 81 -0.19 -0.29 -7.02
CA PHE A 81 0.31 1.01 -6.55
C PHE A 81 -0.81 2.06 -6.56
N ARG A 82 -1.62 2.12 -7.63
CA ARG A 82 -2.78 3.02 -7.72
C ARG A 82 -3.83 2.70 -6.64
N PHE A 83 -4.10 1.42 -6.43
CA PHE A 83 -5.01 0.99 -5.38
C PHE A 83 -4.53 1.38 -3.98
N THR A 84 -3.21 1.30 -3.75
CA THR A 84 -2.59 1.70 -2.47
C THR A 84 -2.81 3.19 -2.19
N VAL A 85 -2.76 4.06 -3.19
CA VAL A 85 -3.10 5.49 -3.02
C VAL A 85 -4.53 5.65 -2.50
N LEU A 86 -5.51 4.98 -3.12
CA LEU A 86 -6.91 5.07 -2.69
C LEU A 86 -7.10 4.61 -1.25
N PHE A 87 -6.56 3.44 -0.91
CA PHE A 87 -6.69 2.88 0.43
C PHE A 87 -6.01 3.75 1.50
N ARG A 88 -4.87 4.35 1.16
CA ARG A 88 -4.18 5.31 2.04
C ARG A 88 -4.96 6.60 2.26
N LEU A 89 -5.70 7.06 1.27
CA LEU A 89 -6.62 8.20 1.45
C LEU A 89 -7.82 7.81 2.33
N VAL A 90 -8.31 6.57 2.22
CA VAL A 90 -9.35 6.06 3.11
C VAL A 90 -8.84 5.98 4.56
N THR A 91 -7.64 5.44 4.81
CA THR A 91 -7.05 5.41 6.16
C THR A 91 -6.82 6.81 6.71
N PHE A 92 -6.28 7.74 5.92
CA PHE A 92 -6.19 9.16 6.28
C PHE A 92 -7.53 9.73 6.72
N THR A 93 -8.59 9.49 5.94
CA THR A 93 -9.93 10.01 6.22
C THR A 93 -10.50 9.41 7.50
N VAL A 94 -10.44 8.09 7.65
CA VAL A 94 -10.97 7.38 8.83
C VAL A 94 -10.26 7.82 10.11
N PHE A 95 -8.93 7.91 10.11
CA PHE A 95 -8.18 8.36 11.28
C PHE A 95 -8.41 9.84 11.59
N SER A 96 -8.55 10.69 10.58
CA SER A 96 -8.92 12.09 10.78
C SER A 96 -10.30 12.21 11.44
N ILE A 97 -11.30 11.47 10.94
CA ILE A 97 -12.64 11.44 11.53
C ILE A 97 -12.60 10.92 12.97
N ALA A 98 -11.88 9.82 13.23
CA ALA A 98 -11.80 9.25 14.57
C ALA A 98 -11.21 10.24 15.60
N VAL A 99 -10.24 11.05 15.19
CA VAL A 99 -9.69 12.12 16.05
C VAL A 99 -10.67 13.28 16.20
N LEU A 100 -11.27 13.76 15.10
CA LEU A 100 -12.21 14.88 15.14
C LEU A 100 -13.51 14.56 15.89
N ALA A 101 -13.86 13.28 16.02
CA ALA A 101 -15.00 12.79 16.79
C ALA A 101 -14.64 12.38 18.23
N ASP A 102 -13.43 12.70 18.72
CA ASP A 102 -12.92 12.36 20.05
C ASP A 102 -12.93 10.85 20.39
N VAL A 103 -12.98 9.98 19.37
CA VAL A 103 -12.90 8.52 19.53
C VAL A 103 -11.44 8.07 19.70
N ALA A 104 -10.50 8.79 19.08
CA ALA A 104 -9.08 8.49 19.12
C ALA A 104 -8.26 9.68 19.69
N PRO A 105 -7.12 9.42 20.36
CA PRO A 105 -6.25 10.48 20.87
C PRO A 105 -5.76 11.41 19.77
N GLY A 106 -5.61 12.72 20.05
CA GLY A 106 -5.15 13.71 19.06
C GLY A 106 -3.83 13.37 18.35
N ARG A 107 -2.91 12.69 19.03
CA ARG A 107 -1.65 12.16 18.45
C ARG A 107 -1.87 11.21 17.26
N PHE A 108 -3.04 10.58 17.16
CA PHE A 108 -3.40 9.70 16.05
C PHE A 108 -3.59 10.47 14.74
N PHE A 109 -3.79 11.79 14.79
CA PHE A 109 -3.80 12.63 13.60
C PHE A 109 -2.44 12.64 12.89
N GLY A 110 -1.34 12.45 13.62
CA GLY A 110 -0.01 12.26 13.03
C GLY A 110 0.05 11.02 12.13
N VAL A 111 -0.62 9.93 12.53
CA VAL A 111 -0.75 8.71 11.70
C VAL A 111 -1.59 8.99 10.45
N ALA A 112 -2.67 9.75 10.60
CA ALA A 112 -3.47 10.17 9.44
C ALA A 112 -2.60 10.96 8.45
N LEU A 113 -1.92 12.01 8.90
CA LEU A 113 -1.04 12.82 8.05
C LEU A 113 0.04 11.97 7.35
N TRP A 114 0.62 11.01 8.06
CA TRP A 114 1.58 10.06 7.47
C TRP A 114 0.98 9.25 6.32
N GLU A 115 -0.23 8.75 6.49
CA GLU A 115 -0.95 8.02 5.45
C GLU A 115 -1.21 8.89 4.22
N GLY A 116 -1.68 10.13 4.44
CA GLY A 116 -1.92 11.13 3.39
C GLY A 116 -0.65 11.53 2.64
N LEU A 117 0.46 11.79 3.35
CA LEU A 117 1.75 12.10 2.75
C LEU A 117 2.28 10.95 1.89
N GLY A 118 2.15 9.71 2.36
CA GLY A 118 2.56 8.55 1.57
C GLY A 118 1.67 8.27 0.37
N ALA A 119 0.36 8.57 0.46
CA ALA A 119 -0.54 8.54 -0.68
C ALA A 119 -0.10 9.57 -1.74
N ALA A 120 0.18 10.80 -1.32
CA ALA A 120 0.65 11.87 -2.18
C ALA A 120 2.00 11.52 -2.84
N ALA A 121 2.97 11.02 -2.07
CA ALA A 121 4.27 10.59 -2.59
C ALA A 121 4.13 9.52 -3.67
N THR A 122 3.28 8.52 -3.44
CA THR A 122 3.04 7.42 -4.41
C THR A 122 2.31 7.93 -5.65
N ALA A 123 1.30 8.80 -5.49
CA ALA A 123 0.58 9.40 -6.61
C ALA A 123 1.49 10.28 -7.49
N VAL A 124 2.36 11.09 -6.87
CA VAL A 124 3.37 11.89 -7.57
C VAL A 124 4.36 10.98 -8.28
N GLY A 125 4.81 9.90 -7.65
CA GLY A 125 5.67 8.88 -8.27
C GLY A 125 5.04 8.29 -9.53
N LEU A 126 3.79 7.85 -9.44
CA LEU A 126 3.05 7.29 -10.58
C LEU A 126 2.90 8.30 -11.72
N TRP A 127 2.51 9.53 -11.40
CA TRP A 127 2.38 10.60 -12.39
C TRP A 127 3.71 10.91 -13.08
N TRP A 128 4.80 10.93 -12.31
CA TRP A 128 6.14 11.15 -12.86
C TRP A 128 6.56 9.99 -13.77
N ASP A 129 6.30 8.76 -13.37
CA ASP A 129 6.63 7.56 -14.15
C ASP A 129 5.82 7.52 -15.47
N ASP A 130 4.53 7.86 -15.44
CA ASP A 130 3.67 7.92 -16.63
C ASP A 130 4.12 9.05 -17.59
N ARG A 131 4.59 10.19 -17.06
CA ARG A 131 5.18 11.29 -17.84
C ARG A 131 6.47 10.91 -18.56
N ARG A 132 7.34 10.13 -17.89
CA ARG A 132 8.61 9.65 -18.46
C ARG A 132 8.41 8.52 -19.48
N ALA A 133 7.31 7.77 -19.41
CA ALA A 133 7.01 6.69 -20.35
C ALA A 133 6.69 7.18 -21.77
N GLY A 134 6.35 8.48 -21.95
CA GLY A 134 6.12 9.12 -23.25
C GLY A 134 4.90 8.57 -24.03
N PRO A 135 4.33 9.32 -25.00
CA PRO A 135 3.16 8.87 -25.78
C PRO A 135 3.38 7.65 -26.70
N GLY A 136 4.58 7.06 -26.74
CA GLY A 136 5.01 6.11 -27.78
C GLY A 136 4.59 4.64 -27.58
N ALA A 137 4.00 4.26 -26.44
CA ALA A 137 3.73 2.85 -26.13
C ALA A 137 2.29 2.38 -26.48
N VAL A 138 1.40 3.28 -26.91
CA VAL A 138 -0.03 2.95 -27.13
C VAL A 138 -0.37 2.69 -28.61
N GLY A 139 0.60 2.81 -29.53
CA GLY A 139 0.35 2.80 -30.98
C GLY A 139 0.62 1.50 -31.76
N LEU A 140 1.23 0.46 -31.18
CA LEU A 140 1.74 -0.69 -31.97
C LEU A 140 0.91 -1.98 -31.89
N GLY A 141 -0.30 -1.95 -31.32
CA GLY A 141 -1.07 -3.16 -31.05
C GLY A 141 -2.37 -3.36 -31.82
N ARG A 142 -2.83 -2.40 -32.65
CA ARG A 142 -4.22 -2.41 -33.15
C ARG A 142 -4.43 -2.54 -34.66
N ASP A 143 -3.37 -2.50 -35.47
CA ASP A 143 -3.52 -2.43 -36.94
C ASP A 143 -3.13 -3.72 -37.70
N SER A 144 -2.88 -4.84 -37.03
CA SER A 144 -2.48 -6.10 -37.72
C SER A 144 -3.60 -7.13 -37.90
N ALA A 145 -4.85 -6.82 -37.55
CA ALA A 145 -5.95 -7.80 -37.57
C ALA A 145 -7.14 -7.42 -38.47
N VAL A 146 -6.95 -6.52 -39.44
CA VAL A 146 -8.00 -6.17 -40.41
C VAL A 146 -7.44 -6.18 -41.82
N GLY A 147 -7.70 -7.26 -42.55
CA GLY A 147 -7.65 -7.24 -44.01
C GLY A 147 -6.94 -8.42 -44.66
N ALA A 148 -7.67 -9.51 -44.89
CA ALA A 148 -7.66 -10.23 -46.18
C ALA A 148 -8.57 -11.47 -46.09
N VAL A 149 -9.85 -11.31 -46.45
CA VAL A 149 -10.66 -12.41 -46.96
C VAL A 149 -11.09 -12.01 -48.37
N PRO A 150 -10.58 -12.64 -49.43
CA PRO A 150 -11.07 -12.37 -50.78
C PRO A 150 -12.44 -13.02 -50.95
N SER A 151 -13.42 -12.22 -51.36
CA SER A 151 -14.72 -12.68 -51.85
C SER A 151 -14.55 -13.40 -53.18
N ALA A 152 -15.00 -14.65 -53.26
CA ALA A 152 -15.21 -15.35 -54.52
C ALA A 152 -16.64 -15.90 -54.56
N ASP A 153 -17.51 -15.15 -55.22
CA ASP A 153 -18.75 -15.65 -55.81
C ASP A 153 -18.92 -14.93 -57.15
N ALA A 154 -18.83 -15.67 -58.26
CA ALA A 154 -19.70 -15.55 -59.45
C ALA A 154 -19.14 -16.35 -60.65
N ALA A 155 -19.96 -17.30 -61.11
CA ALA A 155 -20.23 -17.68 -62.50
C ALA A 155 -19.07 -18.19 -63.40
N HIS A 156 -19.10 -19.48 -63.74
CA HIS A 156 -19.77 -20.01 -64.95
C HIS A 156 -19.80 -21.54 -64.94
#